data_AF-A0A841U2K0-F1
#
_entry.id   AF-A0A841U2K0-F1
#
_cell.length_a   1.000
_cell.length_b   1.000
_cell.length_c   1.000
_cell.angle_alpha   90.00
_cell.angle_beta   90.00
_cell.angle_gamma   90.00
#
_symmetry.space_group_name_H-M   'P 1'
#
loop_
_entity.id
_entity.type
_entity.pdbx_description
1 polymer ?
#
loop_
_entity_poly.entity_id
_entity_poly.type
_entity_poly.pdbx_seq_one_letter_code
_entity_poly.pdbx_strand_id
1 'polypeptide(L)'
;MRALLDKRDFIGLDRCAWFYSGAETPTHREALKAVTEYMTVRSEGPGGRERNAETEWSCKRNLAEMLGGEPEDIAIVSNSSEAISMIAQALPLRAGDNVIVHALEFPSGVLPWLALKERGVEVRVVGHKDWEIGEDDLLARVDGRTRLVLTSHVSYLTGIRIDYRKLYEELSKTDALLVLDATQSLGIVPVDMAMADLVVCSTYKWLLSVHGGGVLAVNPKRAADLRPAYVGWRSVEDRPGADRFETFEFQPDARRFELGYPSYPTVYALERSTRMLLDAGIANIEKHVLTLGGTLLQLLRSMGLRTTTPLEPKRRAGNISFLHDKAEEVAARLRERDVYVMGGDGRVRMSVHAFNDSEDLEKLAKELPSCLGD
;
A
#
# COMPACT_ATOMS: atom_id res chain seq x y z
N MET A 1 21.51 -15.08 6.33
CA MET A 1 20.23 -15.30 5.62
C MET A 1 20.41 -14.77 4.20
N ARG A 2 20.08 -15.56 3.18
CA ARG A 2 20.19 -15.14 1.77
C ARG A 2 18.90 -14.47 1.31
N ALA A 3 18.99 -13.59 0.32
CA ALA A 3 17.83 -12.96 -0.31
C ALA A 3 16.90 -13.99 -0.96
N LEU A 4 15.60 -13.73 -0.94
CA LEU A 4 14.60 -14.53 -1.66
C LEU A 4 14.47 -14.12 -3.13
N LEU A 5 14.73 -12.84 -3.42
CA LEU A 5 14.82 -12.31 -4.78
C LEU A 5 16.28 -11.92 -5.05
N ASP A 6 16.83 -12.34 -6.19
CA ASP A 6 18.23 -12.07 -6.51
C ASP A 6 18.43 -10.58 -6.78
N LYS A 7 19.35 -9.96 -6.06
CA LYS A 7 19.67 -8.53 -6.23
C LYS A 7 20.11 -8.18 -7.65
N ARG A 8 20.72 -9.13 -8.38
CA ARG A 8 21.18 -8.92 -9.76
C ARG A 8 20.03 -8.76 -10.76
N ASP A 9 18.84 -9.22 -10.40
CA ASP A 9 17.62 -9.06 -11.20
C ASP A 9 17.04 -7.65 -11.08
N PHE A 10 17.56 -6.82 -10.18
CA PHE A 10 17.26 -5.41 -10.07
C PHE A 10 18.37 -4.55 -10.68
N ILE A 11 18.02 -3.36 -11.17
CA ILE A 11 18.98 -2.44 -11.78
C ILE A 11 19.83 -1.79 -10.68
N GLY A 12 21.10 -2.18 -10.59
CA GLY A 12 22.12 -1.56 -9.72
C GLY A 12 22.03 -1.92 -8.23
N LEU A 13 21.10 -2.79 -7.85
CA LEU A 13 20.89 -3.18 -6.45
C LEU A 13 22.07 -3.99 -5.87
N ASP A 14 22.79 -4.73 -6.71
CA ASP A 14 23.99 -5.50 -6.33
C ASP A 14 25.18 -4.65 -5.86
N ARG A 15 25.07 -3.32 -5.94
CA ARG A 15 26.12 -2.36 -5.56
C ARG A 15 25.84 -1.62 -4.26
N CYS A 16 24.67 -1.83 -3.65
CA CYS A 16 24.24 -1.06 -2.48
C CYS A 16 23.44 -1.91 -1.49
N ALA A 17 23.29 -1.39 -0.28
CA ALA A 17 22.32 -1.91 0.69
C ALA A 17 21.06 -1.04 0.64
N TRP A 18 19.97 -1.59 0.11
CA TRP A 18 18.73 -0.84 -0.12
C TRP A 18 17.71 -1.09 0.99
N PHE A 19 17.59 -0.14 1.91
CA PHE A 19 16.57 -0.12 2.96
C PHE A 19 15.55 1.00 2.71
N TYR A 20 15.27 1.31 1.44
CA TYR A 20 14.43 2.46 1.03
C TYR A 20 13.05 2.05 0.49
N SER A 21 12.73 0.74 0.47
CA SER A 21 11.53 0.14 -0.15
C SER A 21 10.19 0.72 0.30
N GLY A 22 10.08 1.22 1.53
CA GLY A 22 8.85 1.86 2.03
C GLY A 22 8.59 3.25 1.42
N ALA A 23 9.60 3.82 0.75
CA ALA A 23 9.49 5.03 -0.06
C ALA A 23 9.39 4.63 -1.53
N GLU A 24 10.37 3.89 -2.03
CA GLU A 24 10.45 3.43 -3.42
C GLU A 24 11.39 2.23 -3.54
N THR A 25 11.10 1.32 -4.48
CA THR A 25 11.94 0.15 -4.76
C THR A 25 12.75 0.34 -6.03
N PRO A 26 13.94 -0.28 -6.13
CA PRO A 26 14.69 -0.27 -7.38
C PRO A 26 13.91 -1.00 -8.47
N THR A 27 14.11 -0.61 -9.72
CA THR A 27 13.42 -1.24 -10.85
C THR A 27 13.91 -2.67 -11.06
N HIS A 28 12.98 -3.63 -11.02
CA HIS A 28 13.24 -5.00 -11.45
C HIS A 28 13.42 -5.08 -12.97
N ARG A 29 14.34 -5.89 -13.47
CA ARG A 29 14.62 -6.00 -14.92
C ARG A 29 13.42 -6.50 -15.72
N GLU A 30 12.58 -7.36 -15.13
CA GLU A 30 11.33 -7.79 -15.77
C GLU A 30 10.31 -6.65 -15.89
N ALA A 31 10.27 -5.70 -14.94
CA ALA A 31 9.41 -4.52 -15.07
C ALA A 31 9.85 -3.63 -16.25
N LEU A 32 11.17 -3.45 -16.43
CA LEU A 32 11.72 -2.73 -17.59
C LEU A 32 11.33 -3.41 -18.92
N LYS A 33 11.46 -4.74 -18.98
CA LYS A 33 11.04 -5.52 -20.15
C LYS A 33 9.54 -5.36 -20.40
N ALA A 34 8.71 -5.48 -19.37
CA ALA A 34 7.26 -5.40 -19.48
C ALA A 34 6.77 -4.01 -19.97
N VAL A 35 7.39 -2.93 -19.48
CA VAL A 35 7.11 -1.57 -19.98
C VAL A 35 7.48 -1.42 -21.45
N THR A 36 8.60 -2.02 -21.87
CA THR A 36 9.05 -2.01 -23.27
C THR A 36 8.14 -2.87 -24.15
N GLU A 37 7.70 -4.02 -23.65
CA GLU A 37 6.75 -4.92 -24.30
C GLU A 37 5.44 -4.19 -24.60
N TYR A 38 4.86 -3.49 -23.62
CA TYR A 38 3.67 -2.68 -23.82
C TYR A 38 3.82 -1.68 -24.98
N MET A 39 4.99 -1.02 -25.10
CA MET A 39 5.24 -0.06 -26.18
C MET A 39 5.22 -0.70 -27.58
N THR A 40 5.57 -1.98 -27.67
CA THR A 40 5.46 -2.76 -28.90
C THR A 40 4.01 -3.20 -29.12
N VAL A 41 3.37 -3.76 -28.10
CA VAL A 41 1.98 -4.25 -28.17
C VAL A 41 1.00 -3.15 -28.59
N ARG A 42 1.11 -1.95 -28.03
CA ARG A 42 0.24 -0.82 -28.42
C ARG A 42 0.34 -0.44 -29.90
N SER A 43 1.44 -0.78 -30.57
CA SER A 43 1.67 -0.45 -31.98
C SER A 43 0.99 -1.42 -32.95
N GLU A 44 0.39 -2.51 -32.43
CA GLU A 44 -0.26 -3.55 -33.23
C GLU A 44 -1.76 -3.29 -33.48
N GLY A 45 -2.28 -2.13 -33.07
CA GLY A 45 -3.67 -1.75 -33.32
C GLY A 45 -4.68 -2.60 -32.51
N PRO A 46 -5.79 -3.08 -33.11
CA PRO A 46 -6.83 -3.83 -32.39
C PRO A 46 -6.32 -5.07 -31.64
N GLY A 47 -5.46 -5.89 -32.25
CA GLY A 47 -4.89 -7.07 -31.59
C GLY A 47 -3.97 -6.73 -30.41
N GLY A 48 -3.39 -5.52 -30.39
CA GLY A 48 -2.67 -4.99 -29.23
C GLY A 48 -3.61 -4.59 -28.09
N ARG A 49 -4.83 -4.13 -28.40
CA ARG A 49 -5.84 -3.80 -27.37
C ARG A 49 -6.35 -5.06 -26.66
N GLU A 50 -6.54 -6.15 -27.40
CA GLU A 50 -6.91 -7.46 -26.83
C GLU A 50 -5.84 -7.94 -25.84
N ARG A 51 -4.56 -7.94 -26.26
CA ARG A 51 -3.43 -8.30 -25.37
C ARG A 51 -3.31 -7.40 -24.14
N ASN A 52 -3.58 -6.10 -24.29
CA ASN A 52 -3.60 -5.18 -23.15
C ASN A 52 -4.70 -5.56 -22.14
N ALA A 53 -5.90 -5.92 -22.62
CA ALA A 53 -7.01 -6.35 -21.76
C ALA A 53 -6.72 -7.71 -21.08
N GLU A 54 -6.12 -8.66 -21.79
CA GLU A 54 -5.67 -9.94 -21.23
C GLU A 54 -4.62 -9.74 -20.13
N THR A 55 -3.65 -8.85 -20.35
CA THR A 55 -2.61 -8.52 -19.37
C THR A 55 -3.20 -7.82 -18.15
N GLU A 56 -4.15 -6.90 -18.35
CA GLU A 56 -4.90 -6.26 -17.25
C GLU A 56 -5.66 -7.31 -16.41
N TRP A 57 -6.37 -8.23 -17.06
CA TRP A 57 -7.08 -9.29 -16.36
C TRP A 57 -6.13 -10.24 -15.62
N SER A 58 -4.99 -10.59 -16.23
CA SER A 58 -3.94 -11.39 -15.57
C SER A 58 -3.40 -10.69 -14.33
N CYS A 59 -3.16 -9.37 -14.42
CA CYS A 59 -2.74 -8.56 -13.28
C CYS A 59 -3.79 -8.59 -12.16
N LYS A 60 -5.08 -8.45 -12.48
CA LYS A 60 -6.16 -8.54 -11.50
C LYS A 60 -6.24 -9.92 -10.84
N ARG A 61 -6.04 -11.01 -11.59
CA ARG A 61 -5.96 -12.37 -11.01
C ARG A 61 -4.83 -12.50 -9.99
N ASN A 62 -3.63 -12.00 -10.30
CA ASN A 62 -2.52 -12.07 -9.35
C ASN A 62 -2.82 -11.26 -8.07
N LEU A 63 -3.42 -10.06 -8.22
CA LEU A 63 -3.82 -9.23 -7.07
C LEU A 63 -4.91 -9.90 -6.23
N ALA A 64 -5.89 -10.52 -6.88
CA ALA A 64 -6.97 -11.27 -6.24
C ALA A 64 -6.41 -12.49 -5.48
N GLU A 65 -5.47 -13.24 -6.07
CA GLU A 65 -4.75 -14.35 -5.40
C GLU A 65 -4.01 -13.86 -4.14
N MET A 66 -3.35 -12.70 -4.20
CA MET A 66 -2.66 -12.11 -3.03
C MET A 66 -3.61 -11.67 -1.92
N LEU A 67 -4.82 -11.23 -2.28
CA LEU A 67 -5.80 -10.63 -1.37
C LEU A 67 -6.87 -11.62 -0.88
N GLY A 68 -6.99 -12.80 -1.51
CA GLY A 68 -8.01 -13.79 -1.22
C GLY A 68 -9.41 -13.43 -1.74
N GLY A 69 -9.50 -12.82 -2.93
CA GLY A 69 -10.77 -12.47 -3.58
C GLY A 69 -10.81 -12.89 -5.06
N GLU A 70 -11.70 -12.27 -5.83
CA GLU A 70 -11.84 -12.50 -7.28
C GLU A 70 -11.31 -11.31 -8.11
N PRO A 71 -10.91 -11.49 -9.38
CA PRO A 71 -10.41 -10.41 -10.24
C PRO A 71 -11.37 -9.22 -10.39
N GLU A 72 -12.68 -9.49 -10.40
CA GLU A 72 -13.77 -8.51 -10.46
C GLU A 72 -13.80 -7.61 -9.23
N ASP A 73 -13.35 -8.10 -8.08
CA ASP A 73 -13.26 -7.33 -6.84
C ASP A 73 -12.10 -6.33 -6.86
N ILE A 74 -11.27 -6.32 -7.91
CA ILE A 74 -10.09 -5.48 -8.06
C ILE A 74 -10.28 -4.41 -9.14
N ALA A 75 -10.08 -3.15 -8.75
CA ALA A 75 -9.92 -2.01 -9.63
C ALA A 75 -8.46 -1.55 -9.67
N ILE A 76 -7.97 -1.24 -10.88
CA ILE A 76 -6.66 -0.61 -11.08
C ILE A 76 -6.88 0.87 -11.36
N VAL A 77 -6.44 1.72 -10.43
CA VAL A 77 -6.54 3.18 -10.50
C VAL A 77 -5.13 3.80 -10.62
N SER A 78 -5.01 5.13 -10.60
CA SER A 78 -3.72 5.80 -10.86
C SER A 78 -2.80 5.84 -9.64
N ASN A 79 -3.34 5.81 -8.42
CA ASN A 79 -2.60 5.73 -7.14
C ASN A 79 -3.55 5.54 -5.93
N SER A 80 -3.00 5.24 -4.74
CA SER A 80 -3.81 5.06 -3.52
C SER A 80 -4.54 6.34 -3.06
N SER A 81 -3.99 7.54 -3.31
CA SER A 81 -4.64 8.81 -2.94
C SER A 81 -5.91 9.05 -3.75
N GLU A 82 -5.88 8.71 -5.03
CA GLU A 82 -7.06 8.71 -5.90
C GLU A 82 -8.10 7.72 -5.38
N ALA A 83 -7.70 6.48 -5.07
CA ALA A 83 -8.61 5.47 -4.51
C ALA A 83 -9.32 5.96 -3.24
N ILE A 84 -8.57 6.49 -2.28
CA ILE A 84 -9.14 7.00 -1.01
C ILE A 84 -10.07 8.19 -1.28
N SER A 85 -9.72 9.07 -2.22
CA SER A 85 -10.57 10.21 -2.60
C SER A 85 -11.87 9.75 -3.26
N MET A 86 -11.81 8.74 -4.14
CA MET A 86 -12.99 8.14 -4.76
C MET A 86 -13.90 7.49 -3.71
N ILE A 87 -13.34 6.76 -2.73
CA ILE A 87 -14.09 6.20 -1.61
C ILE A 87 -14.79 7.31 -0.82
N ALA A 88 -14.07 8.38 -0.48
CA ALA A 88 -14.62 9.50 0.27
C ALA A 88 -15.82 10.15 -0.42
N GLN A 89 -15.81 10.24 -1.75
CA GLN A 89 -16.93 10.76 -2.53
C GLN A 89 -18.03 9.74 -2.78
N ALA A 90 -17.73 8.44 -2.73
CA ALA A 90 -18.70 7.37 -2.95
C ALA A 90 -19.61 7.10 -1.74
N LEU A 91 -19.19 7.54 -0.55
CA LEU A 91 -19.96 7.34 0.67
C LEU A 91 -21.15 8.32 0.73
N PRO A 92 -22.35 7.84 1.11
CA PRO A 92 -23.55 8.66 1.26
C PRO A 92 -23.54 9.47 2.58
N LEU A 93 -22.44 10.17 2.86
CA LEU A 93 -22.22 10.93 4.09
C LEU A 93 -23.19 12.11 4.21
N ARG A 94 -23.74 12.28 5.40
CA ARG A 94 -24.62 13.39 5.78
C ARG A 94 -23.95 14.26 6.84
N ALA A 95 -24.41 15.50 6.98
CA ALA A 95 -23.98 16.37 8.07
C ALA A 95 -24.23 15.68 9.42
N GLY A 96 -23.22 15.70 10.29
CA GLY A 96 -23.21 15.02 11.58
C GLY A 96 -22.75 13.55 11.55
N ASP A 97 -22.52 12.95 10.38
CA ASP A 97 -21.79 11.69 10.29
C ASP A 97 -20.29 11.92 10.57
N ASN A 98 -19.59 10.88 11.04
CA ASN A 98 -18.16 10.96 11.35
C ASN A 98 -17.32 9.89 10.66
N VAL A 99 -16.05 10.26 10.41
CA VAL A 99 -14.98 9.38 9.93
C VAL A 99 -13.85 9.36 10.95
N ILE A 100 -13.33 8.17 11.24
CA ILE A 100 -12.22 7.96 12.18
C ILE A 100 -10.94 7.70 11.39
N VAL A 101 -9.91 8.46 11.72
CA VAL A 101 -8.54 8.32 11.23
C VAL A 101 -7.59 8.50 12.42
N HIS A 102 -6.28 8.36 12.22
CA HIS A 102 -5.33 8.58 13.30
C HIS A 102 -4.12 9.45 12.93
N ALA A 103 -3.48 10.03 13.94
CA ALA A 103 -2.39 11.00 13.77
C ALA A 103 -1.13 10.44 13.08
N LEU A 104 -1.00 9.12 12.96
CA LEU A 104 0.12 8.45 12.29
C LEU A 104 -0.18 8.06 10.83
N GLU A 105 -1.30 8.53 10.26
CA GLU A 105 -1.68 8.24 8.88
C GLU A 105 -0.89 9.07 7.87
N PHE A 106 -0.71 8.51 6.67
CA PHE A 106 -0.15 9.26 5.56
C PHE A 106 -1.15 10.34 5.09
N PRO A 107 -0.73 11.51 4.58
CA PRO A 107 -1.64 12.59 4.20
C PRO A 107 -2.80 12.15 3.28
N SER A 108 -2.56 11.24 2.35
CA SER A 108 -3.61 10.68 1.46
C SER A 108 -4.77 10.01 2.21
N GLY A 109 -4.50 9.44 3.40
CA GLY A 109 -5.50 8.84 4.27
C GLY A 109 -6.29 9.84 5.11
N VAL A 110 -5.92 11.13 5.11
CA VAL A 110 -6.52 12.17 5.97
C VAL A 110 -7.18 13.29 5.16
N LEU A 111 -6.47 13.80 4.15
CA LEU A 111 -6.85 15.01 3.42
C LEU A 111 -8.24 14.94 2.76
N PRO A 112 -8.66 13.81 2.12
CA PRO A 112 -9.99 13.73 1.52
C PRO A 112 -11.12 13.96 2.52
N TRP A 113 -10.97 13.51 3.76
CA TRP A 113 -11.97 13.66 4.81
C TRP A 113 -12.03 15.10 5.33
N LEU A 114 -10.88 15.78 5.40
CA LEU A 114 -10.84 17.19 5.81
C LEU A 114 -11.60 18.09 4.84
N ALA A 115 -11.54 17.79 3.54
CA ALA A 115 -12.33 18.50 2.52
C ALA A 115 -13.85 18.32 2.73
N LEU A 116 -14.28 17.20 3.33
CA LEU A 116 -15.70 16.93 3.60
C LEU A 116 -16.23 17.64 4.86
N LYS A 117 -15.38 18.32 5.64
CA LYS A 117 -15.82 19.12 6.79
C LYS A 117 -16.80 20.23 6.38
N GLU A 118 -16.61 20.83 5.21
CA GLU A 118 -17.51 21.84 4.66
C GLU A 118 -18.92 21.30 4.39
N ARG A 119 -19.07 19.98 4.23
CA ARG A 119 -20.35 19.27 4.10
C ARG A 119 -20.93 18.83 5.45
N GLY A 120 -20.32 19.25 6.56
CA GLY A 120 -20.76 18.92 7.92
C GLY A 120 -20.31 17.54 8.42
N VAL A 121 -19.34 16.90 7.76
CA VAL A 121 -18.76 15.62 8.22
C VAL A 121 -17.73 15.89 9.31
N GLU A 122 -17.80 15.15 10.42
CA GLU A 122 -16.82 15.22 11.50
C GLU A 122 -15.62 14.29 11.19
N VAL A 123 -14.40 14.82 11.30
CA VAL A 123 -13.17 14.01 11.19
C VAL A 123 -12.58 13.83 12.58
N ARG A 124 -12.67 12.60 13.11
CA ARG A 124 -12.17 12.22 14.43
C ARG A 124 -10.76 11.66 14.28
N VAL A 125 -9.77 12.47 14.64
CA VAL A 125 -8.36 12.07 14.63
C VAL A 125 -8.00 11.46 15.98
N VAL A 126 -7.64 10.18 15.98
CA VAL A 126 -7.12 9.47 17.17
C VAL A 126 -5.65 9.83 17.37
N GLY A 127 -5.31 10.33 18.56
CA GLY A 127 -3.94 10.62 18.95
C GLY A 127 -3.16 9.34 19.27
N HIS A 128 -1.83 9.41 19.16
CA HIS A 128 -0.95 8.32 19.59
C HIS A 128 -0.45 8.51 21.03
N LYS A 129 -0.03 7.41 21.66
CA LYS A 129 0.70 7.42 22.93
C LYS A 129 2.13 6.96 22.65
N ASP A 130 3.08 7.89 22.72
CA ASP A 130 4.49 7.65 22.38
C ASP A 130 4.69 6.88 21.05
N TRP A 131 4.15 7.45 19.96
CA TRP A 131 4.16 6.86 18.62
C TRP A 131 3.42 5.51 18.49
N GLU A 132 2.71 5.04 19.52
CA GLU A 132 1.84 3.88 19.45
C GLU A 132 0.37 4.24 19.27
N ILE A 133 -0.30 3.47 18.41
CA ILE A 133 -1.75 3.44 18.23
C ILE A 133 -2.15 1.97 18.12
N GLY A 134 -3.22 1.59 18.81
CA GLY A 134 -3.82 0.27 18.72
C GLY A 134 -5.25 0.30 18.18
N GLU A 135 -5.78 -0.89 17.93
CA GLU A 135 -7.12 -1.12 17.43
C GLU A 135 -8.16 -0.56 18.39
N ASP A 136 -7.94 -0.73 19.70
CA ASP A 136 -8.85 -0.27 20.75
C ASP A 136 -8.95 1.26 20.82
N ASP A 137 -7.86 1.98 20.51
CA ASP A 137 -7.90 3.44 20.45
C ASP A 137 -8.81 3.94 19.31
N LEU A 138 -8.87 3.20 18.18
CA LEU A 138 -9.77 3.49 17.06
C LEU A 138 -11.22 3.12 17.40
N LEU A 139 -11.45 1.92 17.94
CA LEU A 139 -12.78 1.42 18.30
C LEU A 139 -13.46 2.27 19.37
N ALA A 140 -12.70 2.83 20.32
CA ALA A 140 -13.22 3.72 21.35
C ALA A 140 -13.83 5.03 20.80
N ARG A 141 -13.62 5.34 19.52
CA ARG A 141 -14.16 6.54 18.86
C ARG A 141 -15.37 6.25 17.97
N VAL A 142 -15.71 4.98 17.78
CA VAL A 142 -16.86 4.51 16.99
C VAL A 142 -18.17 4.77 17.73
N ASP A 143 -19.15 5.33 17.04
CA ASP A 143 -20.53 5.51 17.52
C ASP A 143 -21.55 5.27 16.39
N GLY A 144 -22.85 5.47 16.67
CA GLY A 144 -23.92 5.26 15.68
C GLY A 144 -23.90 6.23 14.48
N ARG A 145 -23.07 7.28 14.52
CA ARG A 145 -22.85 8.23 13.42
C ARG A 145 -21.56 7.94 12.65
N THR A 146 -20.75 6.99 13.10
CA THR A 146 -19.54 6.58 12.38
C THR A 146 -19.94 5.89 11.08
N ARG A 147 -19.34 6.33 9.98
CA ARG A 147 -19.55 5.74 8.64
C ARG A 147 -18.30 5.08 8.10
N LEU A 148 -17.13 5.47 8.61
CA LEU A 148 -15.88 4.94 8.13
C LEU A 148 -14.78 5.01 9.19
N VAL A 149 -13.95 3.97 9.23
CA VAL A 149 -12.65 3.94 9.88
C VAL A 149 -11.59 3.69 8.80
N LEU A 150 -10.62 4.58 8.69
CA LEU A 150 -9.44 4.39 7.84
C LEU A 150 -8.21 4.17 8.71
N THR A 151 -7.47 3.12 8.41
CA THR A 151 -6.17 2.85 9.03
C THR A 151 -5.23 2.21 8.03
N SER A 152 -3.95 2.55 8.12
CA SER A 152 -2.87 1.81 7.48
C SER A 152 -2.70 0.45 8.15
N HIS A 153 -2.57 -0.62 7.38
CA HIS A 153 -2.22 -1.94 7.92
C HIS A 153 -0.83 -1.90 8.56
N VAL A 154 0.11 -1.21 7.92
CA VAL A 154 1.45 -0.95 8.43
C VAL A 154 1.73 0.54 8.34
N SER A 155 2.10 1.17 9.46
CA SER A 155 2.42 2.60 9.46
C SER A 155 3.68 2.88 8.63
N TYR A 156 3.59 3.87 7.74
CA TYR A 156 4.76 4.40 7.02
C TYR A 156 5.71 5.17 7.95
N LEU A 157 5.22 5.65 9.10
CA LEU A 157 5.98 6.36 10.11
C LEU A 157 6.71 5.37 11.03
N THR A 158 5.94 4.54 11.74
CA THR A 158 6.47 3.79 12.88
C THR A 158 6.77 2.33 12.57
N GLY A 159 6.24 1.80 11.46
CA GLY A 159 6.30 0.37 11.14
C GLY A 159 5.37 -0.51 11.98
N ILE A 160 4.52 0.09 12.84
CA ILE A 160 3.47 -0.63 13.58
C ILE A 160 2.54 -1.30 12.59
N ARG A 161 2.29 -2.59 12.78
CA ARG A 161 1.28 -3.37 12.09
C ARG A 161 0.04 -3.50 12.96
N ILE A 162 -1.10 -3.04 12.43
CA ILE A 162 -2.42 -3.09 13.08
C ILE A 162 -3.08 -4.45 12.81
N ASP A 163 -3.73 -5.01 13.83
CA ASP A 163 -4.65 -6.14 13.70
C ASP A 163 -5.99 -5.67 13.14
N TYR A 164 -6.02 -5.47 11.83
CA TYR A 164 -7.21 -5.00 11.15
C TYR A 164 -8.35 -6.05 11.16
N ARG A 165 -8.07 -7.33 11.46
CA ARG A 165 -9.11 -8.36 11.61
C ARG A 165 -9.96 -8.07 12.83
N LYS A 166 -9.33 -7.72 13.97
CA LYS A 166 -10.03 -7.25 15.18
C LYS A 166 -10.91 -6.03 14.89
N LEU A 167 -10.42 -5.07 14.10
CA LEU A 167 -11.22 -3.91 13.68
C LEU A 167 -12.43 -4.33 12.86
N TYR A 168 -12.24 -5.19 11.86
CA TYR A 168 -13.32 -5.65 11.00
C TYR A 168 -14.39 -6.44 11.77
N GLU A 169 -13.98 -7.32 12.68
CA GLU A 169 -14.91 -8.08 13.53
C GLU A 169 -15.87 -7.16 14.30
N GLU A 170 -15.37 -6.07 14.86
CA GLU A 170 -16.22 -5.10 15.58
C GLU A 170 -17.01 -4.18 14.63
N LEU A 171 -16.37 -3.66 13.58
CA LEU A 171 -17.01 -2.73 12.64
C LEU A 171 -18.09 -3.40 11.79
N SER A 172 -17.97 -4.69 11.50
CA SER A 172 -18.97 -5.47 10.76
C SER A 172 -20.33 -5.57 11.46
N LYS A 173 -20.36 -5.29 12.77
CA LYS A 173 -21.60 -5.21 13.58
C LYS A 173 -22.27 -3.83 13.50
N THR A 174 -21.71 -2.91 12.70
CA THR A 174 -22.14 -1.51 12.58
C THR A 174 -22.28 -1.11 11.10
N ASP A 175 -22.79 0.10 10.86
CA ASP A 175 -22.84 0.71 9.53
C ASP A 175 -21.49 1.29 9.07
N ALA A 176 -20.45 1.26 9.92
CA ALA A 176 -19.15 1.81 9.59
C ALA A 176 -18.34 0.84 8.71
N LEU A 177 -17.76 1.37 7.62
CA LEU A 177 -16.84 0.63 6.76
C LEU A 177 -15.38 0.77 7.25
N LEU A 178 -14.59 -0.27 7.07
CA LEU A 178 -13.15 -0.30 7.25
C LEU A 178 -12.44 -0.14 5.91
N VAL A 179 -11.71 0.96 5.76
CA VAL A 179 -10.75 1.16 4.67
C VAL A 179 -9.36 0.84 5.20
N LEU A 180 -8.73 -0.17 4.62
CA LEU A 180 -7.38 -0.59 4.95
C LEU A 180 -6.39 -0.06 3.92
N ASP A 181 -5.48 0.83 4.32
CA ASP A 181 -4.33 1.18 3.49
C ASP A 181 -3.23 0.12 3.65
N ALA A 182 -3.15 -0.76 2.65
CA ALA A 182 -2.17 -1.84 2.56
C ALA A 182 -0.91 -1.44 1.79
N THR A 183 -0.69 -0.15 1.53
CA THR A 183 0.48 0.35 0.78
C THR A 183 1.80 -0.10 1.37
N GLN A 184 1.90 -0.26 2.70
CA GLN A 184 3.14 -0.68 3.37
C GLN A 184 3.17 -2.17 3.76
N SER A 185 2.23 -2.97 3.24
CA SER A 185 2.05 -4.38 3.65
C SER A 185 1.81 -5.36 2.50
N LEU A 186 1.02 -4.97 1.49
CA LEU A 186 0.65 -5.88 0.41
C LEU A 186 1.90 -6.30 -0.38
N GLY A 187 2.07 -7.61 -0.57
CA GLY A 187 3.23 -8.22 -1.21
C GLY A 187 4.34 -8.68 -0.25
N ILE A 188 4.32 -8.26 1.03
CA ILE A 188 5.32 -8.70 2.01
C ILE A 188 4.77 -9.31 3.30
N VAL A 189 3.50 -9.04 3.63
CA VAL A 189 2.77 -9.75 4.68
C VAL A 189 1.38 -10.09 4.17
N PRO A 190 0.72 -11.14 4.70
CA PRO A 190 -0.63 -11.50 4.28
C PRO A 190 -1.62 -10.36 4.49
N VAL A 191 -2.45 -10.11 3.49
CA VAL A 191 -3.60 -9.20 3.52
C VAL A 191 -4.79 -9.96 2.97
N ASP A 192 -5.90 -9.90 3.69
CA ASP A 192 -7.13 -10.64 3.40
C ASP A 192 -8.26 -9.62 3.23
N MET A 193 -8.71 -9.45 1.99
CA MET A 193 -9.72 -8.46 1.65
C MET A 193 -11.10 -8.81 2.18
N ALA A 194 -11.35 -10.06 2.58
CA ALA A 194 -12.60 -10.43 3.22
C ALA A 194 -12.71 -9.86 4.64
N MET A 195 -11.59 -9.40 5.22
CA MET A 195 -11.48 -8.79 6.55
C MET A 195 -11.28 -7.26 6.49
N ALA A 196 -11.65 -6.64 5.38
CA ALA A 196 -11.82 -5.19 5.25
C ALA A 196 -12.99 -4.94 4.30
N ASP A 197 -13.55 -3.73 4.28
CA ASP A 197 -14.58 -3.41 3.29
C ASP A 197 -13.95 -2.92 1.99
N LEU A 198 -12.84 -2.21 2.12
CA LEU A 198 -12.04 -1.68 1.02
C LEU A 198 -10.55 -1.81 1.37
N VAL A 199 -9.74 -2.25 0.42
CA VAL A 199 -8.27 -2.26 0.56
C VAL A 199 -7.66 -1.37 -0.52
N VAL A 200 -6.77 -0.47 -0.12
CA VAL A 200 -6.02 0.39 -1.05
C VAL A 200 -4.53 0.12 -0.99
N CYS A 201 -3.83 0.21 -2.12
CA CYS A 201 -2.38 0.02 -2.17
C CYS A 201 -1.75 0.81 -3.32
N SER A 202 -0.61 1.48 -3.07
CA SER A 202 0.25 1.99 -4.14
C SER A 202 1.18 0.89 -4.69
N THR A 203 1.37 0.83 -6.01
CA THR A 203 2.06 -0.28 -6.69
C THR A 203 3.58 -0.18 -6.72
N TYR A 204 4.14 1.03 -6.62
CA TYR A 204 5.57 1.33 -6.83
C TYR A 204 6.48 1.06 -5.61
N LYS A 205 5.90 0.52 -4.54
CA LYS A 205 6.60 0.21 -3.28
C LYS A 205 6.75 -1.29 -3.15
N TRP A 206 5.98 -1.90 -2.25
CA TRP A 206 6.14 -3.29 -1.84
C TRP A 206 5.74 -4.29 -2.93
N LEU A 207 4.92 -3.86 -3.89
CA LEU A 207 4.56 -4.63 -5.07
C LEU A 207 5.59 -4.59 -6.20
N LEU A 208 6.70 -3.85 -6.06
CA LEU A 208 7.83 -3.83 -7.00
C LEU A 208 7.49 -3.40 -8.44
N SER A 209 6.36 -2.71 -8.63
CA SER A 209 5.96 -2.13 -9.91
C SER A 209 6.46 -0.67 -10.04
N VAL A 210 5.91 0.08 -10.98
CA VAL A 210 6.25 1.49 -11.26
C VAL A 210 5.12 2.44 -10.82
N HIS A 211 5.41 3.75 -10.84
CA HIS A 211 4.44 4.81 -10.59
C HIS A 211 3.32 4.82 -11.63
N GLY A 212 2.17 5.38 -11.26
CA GLY A 212 0.99 5.45 -12.12
C GLY A 212 0.01 4.28 -11.95
N GLY A 213 0.12 3.55 -10.85
CA GLY A 213 -0.79 2.48 -10.45
C GLY A 213 -1.18 2.55 -8.97
N GLY A 214 -2.45 2.27 -8.73
CA GLY A 214 -3.03 1.99 -7.42
C GLY A 214 -3.96 0.80 -7.54
N VAL A 215 -4.08 0.04 -6.46
CA VAL A 215 -5.01 -1.07 -6.32
C VAL A 215 -6.12 -0.62 -5.39
N LEU A 216 -7.37 -0.84 -5.80
CA LEU A 216 -8.55 -0.75 -4.94
C LEU A 216 -9.26 -2.10 -4.99
N ALA A 217 -9.24 -2.82 -3.87
CA ALA A 217 -10.04 -4.03 -3.70
C ALA A 217 -11.33 -3.69 -2.96
N VAL A 218 -12.46 -4.20 -3.44
CA VAL A 218 -13.79 -3.94 -2.88
C VAL A 218 -14.36 -5.25 -2.36
N ASN A 219 -14.69 -5.32 -1.08
CA ASN A 219 -15.37 -6.49 -0.54
C ASN A 219 -16.84 -6.48 -0.95
N PRO A 220 -17.30 -7.45 -1.78
CA PRO A 220 -18.67 -7.43 -2.30
C PRO A 220 -19.73 -7.62 -1.22
N LYS A 221 -19.38 -8.15 -0.03
CA LYS A 221 -20.35 -8.39 1.05
C LYS A 221 -20.86 -7.12 1.73
N ARG A 222 -20.05 -6.07 1.78
CA ARG A 222 -20.35 -4.85 2.56
C ARG A 222 -20.17 -3.55 1.78
N ALA A 223 -19.41 -3.58 0.69
CA ALA A 223 -19.09 -2.37 -0.08
C ALA A 223 -19.66 -2.38 -1.51
N ALA A 224 -20.44 -3.39 -1.92
CA ALA A 224 -21.00 -3.49 -3.28
C ALA A 224 -21.84 -2.26 -3.69
N ASP A 225 -22.60 -1.68 -2.76
CA ASP A 225 -23.52 -0.57 -3.05
C ASP A 225 -22.85 0.81 -3.10
N LEU A 226 -21.54 0.91 -2.89
CA LEU A 226 -20.82 2.18 -3.01
C LEU A 226 -20.88 2.70 -4.44
N ARG A 227 -21.36 3.94 -4.62
CA ARG A 227 -21.52 4.58 -5.92
C ARG A 227 -20.51 5.72 -6.09
N PRO A 228 -19.49 5.58 -6.94
CA PRO A 228 -18.51 6.63 -7.18
C PRO A 228 -19.17 7.91 -7.72
N ALA A 229 -18.71 9.07 -7.24
CA ALA A 229 -19.22 10.36 -7.74
C ALA A 229 -18.71 10.68 -9.15
N TYR A 230 -17.53 10.17 -9.51
CA TYR A 230 -16.96 10.30 -10.84
C TYR A 230 -17.33 9.09 -11.68
N VAL A 231 -17.82 9.36 -12.89
CA VAL A 231 -18.25 8.34 -13.86
C VAL A 231 -17.38 8.46 -15.10
N GLY A 232 -16.82 7.34 -15.53
CA GLY A 232 -16.08 7.22 -16.77
C GLY A 232 -16.60 6.06 -17.62
N TRP A 233 -16.23 6.02 -18.89
CA TRP A 233 -16.79 5.06 -19.85
C TRP A 233 -16.49 3.59 -19.50
N ARG A 234 -15.45 3.32 -18.69
CA ARG A 234 -15.15 1.97 -18.16
C ARG A 234 -15.83 1.64 -16.84
N SER A 235 -16.38 2.64 -16.15
CA SER A 235 -17.06 2.45 -14.87
C SER A 235 -18.49 1.94 -15.01
N VAL A 236 -19.01 1.93 -16.23
CA VAL A 236 -20.40 1.60 -16.56
C VAL A 236 -20.47 0.36 -17.45
N GLU A 237 -21.62 -0.29 -17.45
CA GLU A 237 -21.91 -1.35 -18.44
C GLU A 237 -22.05 -0.73 -19.84
N ASP A 238 -21.51 -1.39 -20.86
CA ASP A 238 -21.65 -0.93 -22.24
C ASP A 238 -23.11 -1.07 -22.70
N ARG A 239 -23.72 0.05 -23.08
CA ARG A 239 -25.11 0.11 -23.55
C ARG A 239 -25.16 0.63 -24.99
N PRO A 240 -25.12 -0.25 -25.99
CA PRO A 240 -25.42 0.14 -27.36
C PRO A 240 -26.93 0.39 -27.50
N GLY A 241 -27.33 1.59 -27.92
CA GLY A 241 -28.76 1.91 -28.03
C GLY A 241 -29.06 3.39 -28.22
N ALA A 242 -30.34 3.70 -28.41
CA ALA A 242 -30.83 5.07 -28.55
C ALA A 242 -30.77 5.85 -27.22
N ASP A 243 -30.85 5.16 -26.08
CA ASP A 243 -30.87 5.70 -24.73
C ASP A 243 -29.48 5.90 -24.11
N ARG A 244 -28.39 5.66 -24.87
CA ARG A 244 -27.00 5.82 -24.40
C ARG A 244 -26.63 7.23 -23.92
N PHE A 245 -27.49 8.22 -24.22
CA PHE A 245 -27.35 9.60 -23.77
C PHE A 245 -28.34 9.99 -22.66
N GLU A 246 -29.19 9.05 -22.23
CA GLU A 246 -30.25 9.26 -21.25
C GLU A 246 -29.95 8.59 -19.91
N THR A 247 -29.35 7.38 -19.93
CA THR A 247 -29.13 6.58 -18.71
C THR A 247 -27.80 5.82 -18.74
N PHE A 248 -27.34 5.38 -17.57
CA PHE A 248 -26.24 4.42 -17.43
C PHE A 248 -26.42 3.56 -16.18
N GLU A 249 -25.76 2.40 -16.15
CA GLU A 249 -25.62 1.56 -14.96
C GLU A 249 -24.13 1.35 -14.68
N PHE A 250 -23.74 1.43 -13.41
CA PHE A 250 -22.37 1.13 -13.01
C PHE A 250 -22.09 -0.36 -13.20
N GLN A 251 -20.83 -0.69 -13.44
CA GLN A 251 -20.36 -2.07 -13.27
C GLN A 251 -20.74 -2.56 -11.85
N PRO A 252 -21.15 -3.83 -11.69
CA PRO A 252 -21.64 -4.34 -10.42
C PRO A 252 -20.52 -4.57 -9.39
N ASP A 253 -19.27 -4.52 -9.82
CA ASP A 253 -18.08 -4.88 -9.04
C ASP A 253 -17.08 -3.72 -8.98
N ALA A 254 -15.83 -3.97 -8.56
CA ALA A 254 -14.85 -2.93 -8.33
C ALA A 254 -14.57 -2.10 -9.60
N ARG A 255 -14.81 -2.63 -10.81
CA ARG A 255 -14.64 -1.93 -12.08
C ARG A 255 -15.42 -0.62 -12.16
N ARG A 256 -16.44 -0.40 -11.32
CA ARG A 256 -17.12 0.90 -11.21
C ARG A 256 -16.21 2.05 -10.77
N PHE A 257 -15.06 1.76 -10.19
CA PHE A 257 -14.04 2.75 -9.87
C PHE A 257 -13.03 3.00 -11.00
N GLU A 258 -13.12 2.28 -12.13
CA GLU A 258 -12.23 2.42 -13.29
C GLU A 258 -12.81 3.41 -14.30
N LEU A 259 -12.34 4.66 -14.28
CA LEU A 259 -12.91 5.71 -15.14
C LEU A 259 -12.53 5.55 -16.63
N GLY A 260 -11.37 4.98 -16.91
CA GLY A 260 -10.82 4.85 -18.25
C GLY A 260 -9.69 3.83 -18.29
N TYR A 261 -8.93 3.79 -19.39
CA TYR A 261 -7.79 2.88 -19.46
C TYR A 261 -6.77 3.18 -18.36
N PRO A 262 -6.28 2.15 -17.64
CA PRO A 262 -5.23 2.34 -16.66
C PRO A 262 -3.91 2.67 -17.35
N SER A 263 -2.90 3.00 -16.54
CA SER A 263 -1.51 3.07 -17.01
C SER A 263 -1.03 1.67 -17.41
N TYR A 264 -1.20 1.29 -18.67
CA TYR A 264 -0.76 -0.02 -19.15
C TYR A 264 0.74 -0.33 -18.97
N PRO A 265 1.70 0.62 -19.08
CA PRO A 265 3.08 0.35 -18.66
C PRO A 265 3.16 -0.16 -17.23
N THR A 266 2.35 0.41 -16.33
CA THR A 266 2.28 0.01 -14.92
C THR A 266 1.59 -1.32 -14.76
N VAL A 267 0.49 -1.57 -15.47
CA VAL A 267 -0.22 -2.87 -15.46
C VAL A 267 0.72 -4.00 -15.89
N TYR A 268 1.48 -3.82 -16.97
CA TYR A 268 2.45 -4.81 -17.45
C TYR A 268 3.55 -5.07 -16.40
N ALA A 269 4.12 -4.01 -15.82
CA ALA A 269 5.10 -4.17 -14.74
C ALA A 269 4.51 -4.82 -13.48
N LEU A 270 3.27 -4.48 -13.14
CA LEU A 270 2.57 -4.98 -11.96
C LEU A 270 2.21 -6.47 -12.12
N GLU A 271 1.76 -6.88 -13.31
CA GLU A 271 1.46 -8.28 -13.62
C GLU A 271 2.68 -9.17 -13.38
N ARG A 272 3.85 -8.78 -13.90
CA ARG A 272 5.11 -9.53 -13.73
C ARG A 272 5.59 -9.54 -12.28
N SER A 273 5.58 -8.38 -11.64
CA SER A 273 6.08 -8.25 -10.26
C SER A 273 5.18 -8.97 -9.24
N THR A 274 3.86 -8.93 -9.42
CA THR A 274 2.93 -9.69 -8.58
C THR A 274 3.11 -11.19 -8.76
N ARG A 275 3.27 -11.70 -9.98
CA ARG A 275 3.59 -13.12 -10.21
C ARG A 275 4.89 -13.54 -9.51
N MET A 276 5.94 -12.74 -9.63
CA MET A 276 7.22 -12.98 -8.96
C MET A 276 7.08 -13.05 -7.42
N LEU A 277 6.30 -12.15 -6.81
CA LEU A 277 6.05 -12.16 -5.37
C LEU A 277 5.23 -13.38 -4.93
N LEU A 278 4.24 -13.79 -5.73
CA LEU A 278 3.47 -15.02 -5.49
C LEU A 278 4.35 -16.26 -5.61
N ASP A 279 5.24 -16.33 -6.59
CA ASP A 279 6.19 -17.45 -6.78
C ASP A 279 7.18 -17.58 -5.62
N ALA A 280 7.68 -16.45 -5.10
CA ALA A 280 8.51 -16.45 -3.89
C ALA A 280 7.71 -16.88 -2.64
N GLY A 281 6.39 -16.65 -2.64
CA GLY A 281 5.45 -16.99 -1.59
C GLY A 281 5.39 -15.93 -0.49
N ILE A 282 4.23 -15.32 -0.30
CA ILE A 282 4.02 -14.22 0.67
C ILE A 282 4.40 -14.63 2.10
N ALA A 283 4.11 -15.86 2.52
CA ALA A 283 4.49 -16.36 3.83
C ALA A 283 6.03 -16.51 4.00
N ASN A 284 6.74 -16.88 2.92
CA ASN A 284 8.21 -16.95 2.95
C ASN A 284 8.80 -15.54 3.04
N ILE A 285 8.23 -14.60 2.28
CA ILE A 285 8.62 -13.18 2.31
C ILE A 285 8.38 -12.60 3.71
N GLU A 286 7.20 -12.83 4.31
CA GLU A 286 6.88 -12.38 5.67
C GLU A 286 7.92 -12.90 6.67
N LYS A 287 8.20 -14.21 6.66
CA LYS A 287 9.23 -14.81 7.52
C LYS A 287 10.59 -14.15 7.32
N HIS A 288 10.96 -13.86 6.09
CA HIS A 288 12.23 -13.22 5.72
C HIS A 288 12.34 -11.80 6.26
N VAL A 289 11.35 -10.94 5.96
CA VAL A 289 11.36 -9.54 6.41
C VAL A 289 11.24 -9.44 7.92
N LEU A 290 10.47 -10.31 8.59
CA LEU A 290 10.37 -10.34 10.04
C LEU A 290 11.67 -10.78 10.71
N THR A 291 12.40 -11.72 10.10
CA THR A 291 13.69 -12.20 10.61
C THR A 291 14.75 -11.09 10.50
N LEU A 292 14.98 -10.57 9.29
CA LEU A 292 15.96 -9.51 9.05
C LEU A 292 15.61 -8.21 9.79
N GLY A 293 14.33 -7.81 9.76
CA GLY A 293 13.84 -6.65 10.49
C GLY A 293 13.98 -6.81 12.01
N GLY A 294 13.91 -8.04 12.53
CA GLY A 294 14.15 -8.33 13.94
C GLY A 294 15.60 -8.13 14.33
N THR A 295 16.52 -8.65 13.52
CA THR A 295 17.97 -8.43 13.69
C THR A 295 18.32 -6.94 13.62
N LEU A 296 17.76 -6.22 12.64
CA LEU A 296 17.94 -4.78 12.51
C LEU A 296 17.44 -4.03 13.75
N LEU A 297 16.24 -4.36 14.22
CA LEU A 297 15.66 -3.71 15.39
C LEU A 297 16.50 -3.94 16.65
N GLN A 298 17.06 -5.15 16.84
CA GLN A 298 17.98 -5.44 17.93
C GLN A 298 19.28 -4.65 17.83
N LEU A 299 19.85 -4.54 16.63
CA LEU A 299 21.04 -3.73 16.36
C LEU A 299 20.84 -2.26 16.72
N LEU A 300 19.72 -1.66 16.29
CA LEU A 300 19.43 -0.25 16.59
C LEU A 300 19.30 -0.02 18.11
N ARG A 301 18.65 -0.94 18.82
CA ARG A 301 18.49 -0.84 20.28
C ARG A 301 19.79 -1.07 21.04
N SER A 302 20.68 -1.94 20.56
CA SER A 302 21.99 -2.14 21.19
C SER A 302 22.90 -0.92 21.04
N MET A 303 22.64 -0.06 20.04
CA MET A 303 23.26 1.26 19.89
C MET A 303 22.61 2.36 20.75
N GLY A 304 21.59 2.04 21.54
CA GLY A 304 20.87 3.02 22.38
C GLY A 304 19.88 3.89 21.60
N LEU A 305 19.59 3.58 20.32
CA LEU A 305 18.64 4.36 19.52
C LEU A 305 17.20 4.09 19.95
N ARG A 306 16.40 5.16 20.04
CA ARG A 306 14.99 5.08 20.41
C ARG A 306 14.13 4.66 19.22
N THR A 307 13.78 3.38 19.16
CA THR A 307 12.96 2.79 18.09
C THR A 307 11.47 3.02 18.32
N THR A 308 10.71 3.39 17.29
CA THR A 308 9.23 3.46 17.34
C THR A 308 8.56 2.16 16.88
N THR A 309 9.30 1.27 16.23
CA THR A 309 8.77 -0.01 15.77
C THR A 309 8.71 -1.02 16.93
N PRO A 310 7.57 -1.72 17.15
CA PRO A 310 7.45 -2.71 18.21
C PRO A 310 8.44 -3.87 18.05
N LEU A 311 8.84 -4.49 19.17
CA LEU A 311 9.66 -5.71 19.14
C LEU A 311 8.88 -6.94 18.68
N GLU A 312 7.59 -6.99 19.03
CA GLU A 312 6.74 -8.14 18.79
C GLU A 312 6.55 -8.39 17.28
N PRO A 313 6.92 -9.56 16.75
CA PRO A 313 6.86 -9.84 15.31
C PRO A 313 5.48 -9.62 14.68
N LYS A 314 4.40 -9.93 15.41
CA LYS A 314 3.03 -9.75 14.90
C LYS A 314 2.60 -8.29 14.75
N ARG A 315 3.27 -7.35 15.44
CA ARG A 315 3.00 -5.90 15.42
C ARG A 315 3.97 -5.13 14.51
N ARG A 316 4.69 -5.81 13.62
CA ARG A 316 5.61 -5.19 12.66
C ARG A 316 5.60 -5.88 11.31
N ALA A 317 6.23 -5.24 10.34
CA ALA A 317 6.46 -5.76 8.99
C ALA A 317 7.86 -5.35 8.51
N GLY A 318 8.01 -4.94 7.24
CA GLY A 318 9.30 -4.57 6.67
C GLY A 318 9.84 -3.19 7.09
N ASN A 319 9.01 -2.27 7.59
CA ASN A 319 9.47 -0.96 8.05
C ASN A 319 9.97 -1.00 9.50
N ILE A 320 11.23 -0.60 9.71
CA ILE A 320 11.85 -0.41 11.02
C ILE A 320 12.29 1.05 11.15
N SER A 321 11.90 1.73 12.24
CA SER A 321 12.18 3.16 12.43
C SER A 321 12.75 3.49 13.81
N PHE A 322 13.63 4.49 13.86
CA PHE A 322 14.12 5.10 15.09
C PHE A 322 14.12 6.62 14.98
N LEU A 323 13.90 7.28 16.12
CA LEU A 323 13.87 8.74 16.22
C LEU A 323 15.28 9.32 16.17
N HIS A 324 15.46 10.41 15.44
CA HIS A 324 16.73 11.12 15.35
C HIS A 324 16.51 12.55 14.85
N ASP A 325 16.99 13.56 15.58
CA ASP A 325 16.79 14.97 15.22
C ASP A 325 17.45 15.33 13.89
N LYS A 326 18.60 14.71 13.60
CA LYS A 326 19.36 14.88 12.34
C LYS A 326 19.03 13.81 11.29
N ALA A 327 17.81 13.27 11.28
CA ALA A 327 17.46 12.10 10.45
C ALA A 327 17.82 12.26 8.96
N GLU A 328 17.57 13.42 8.37
CA GLU A 328 17.91 13.71 6.97
C GLU A 328 19.42 13.68 6.73
N GLU A 329 20.21 14.21 7.66
CA GLU A 329 21.68 14.15 7.59
C GLU A 329 22.21 12.73 7.73
N VAL A 330 21.64 11.92 8.63
CA VAL A 330 22.01 10.52 8.80
C VAL A 330 21.76 9.76 7.49
N ALA A 331 20.59 9.96 6.87
CA ALA A 331 20.25 9.35 5.58
C ALA A 331 21.20 9.82 4.46
N ALA A 332 21.54 11.11 4.43
CA ALA A 332 22.50 11.64 3.45
C ALA A 332 23.90 11.02 3.60
N ARG A 333 24.41 10.90 4.83
CA ARG A 333 25.71 10.27 5.12
C ARG A 333 25.74 8.78 4.79
N LEU A 334 24.64 8.06 5.05
CA LEU A 334 24.51 6.65 4.66
C LEU A 334 24.49 6.47 3.13
N ARG A 335 23.82 7.39 2.42
CA ARG A 335 23.77 7.38 0.96
C ARG A 335 25.16 7.53 0.32
N GLU A 336 26.05 8.34 0.90
CA GLU A 336 27.46 8.46 0.47
C GLU A 336 28.26 7.15 0.60
N ARG A 337 27.73 6.17 1.34
CA ARG A 337 28.33 4.85 1.57
C ARG A 337 27.54 3.72 0.89
N ASP A 338 26.69 4.09 -0.09
CA ASP A 338 25.78 3.20 -0.80
C ASP A 338 24.87 2.38 0.15
N VAL A 339 24.35 3.05 1.19
CA VAL A 339 23.30 2.54 2.08
C VAL A 339 22.11 3.48 1.99
N TYR A 340 21.00 3.00 1.45
CA TYR A 340 19.82 3.84 1.17
C TYR A 340 18.77 3.64 2.25
N VAL A 341 18.43 4.71 2.96
CA VAL A 341 17.39 4.77 4.00
C VAL A 341 16.56 6.03 3.81
N MET A 342 15.38 6.08 4.43
CA MET A 342 14.58 7.30 4.47
C MET A 342 14.93 8.07 5.75
N GLY A 343 15.28 9.36 5.63
CA GLY A 343 15.37 10.30 6.75
C GLY A 343 14.36 11.43 6.57
N GLY A 344 13.58 11.73 7.61
CA GLY A 344 12.51 12.73 7.56
C GLY A 344 11.50 12.57 8.70
N ASP A 345 10.64 13.56 8.92
CA ASP A 345 9.67 13.63 10.03
C ASP A 345 10.27 13.22 11.41
N GLY A 346 11.51 13.66 11.70
CA GLY A 346 12.21 13.38 12.96
C GLY A 346 12.66 11.94 13.18
N ARG A 347 12.71 11.11 12.12
CA ARG A 347 13.10 9.69 12.22
C ARG A 347 13.89 9.21 11.01
N VAL A 348 14.67 8.16 11.22
CA VAL A 348 15.23 7.35 10.14
C VAL A 348 14.41 6.08 10.03
N ARG A 349 13.97 5.74 8.81
CA ARG A 349 13.25 4.52 8.49
C ARG A 349 14.06 3.66 7.53
N MET A 350 14.19 2.40 7.91
CA MET A 350 14.83 1.33 7.16
C MET A 350 13.78 0.29 6.79
N SER A 351 13.61 0.06 5.48
CA SER A 351 12.58 -0.80 4.92
C SER A 351 13.20 -2.06 4.32
N VAL A 352 12.98 -3.21 4.98
CA VAL A 352 13.46 -4.53 4.57
C VAL A 352 12.45 -5.21 3.64
N HIS A 353 12.89 -5.61 2.45
CA HIS A 353 12.14 -6.36 1.45
C HIS A 353 12.76 -7.76 1.21
N ALA A 354 12.15 -8.57 0.36
CA ALA A 354 12.54 -9.93 -0.01
C ALA A 354 13.94 -10.04 -0.65
N PHE A 355 14.43 -8.97 -1.30
CA PHE A 355 15.77 -8.93 -1.88
C PHE A 355 16.86 -8.58 -0.86
N ASN A 356 16.51 -8.11 0.35
CA ASN A 356 17.51 -7.82 1.36
C ASN A 356 18.09 -9.11 1.95
N ASP A 357 19.31 -9.05 2.46
CA ASP A 357 19.98 -10.19 3.06
C ASP A 357 20.86 -9.81 4.25
N SER A 358 21.63 -10.78 4.76
CA SER A 358 22.56 -10.54 5.86
C SER A 358 23.72 -9.62 5.47
N GLU A 359 24.16 -9.61 4.22
CA GLU A 359 25.27 -8.75 3.78
C GLU A 359 24.84 -7.27 3.81
N ASP A 360 23.57 -6.97 3.48
CA ASP A 360 23.01 -5.62 3.64
C ASP A 360 23.04 -5.16 5.10
N LEU A 361 22.64 -6.05 6.02
CA LEU A 361 22.64 -5.73 7.46
C LEU A 361 24.05 -5.55 8.00
N GLU A 362 25.01 -6.37 7.56
CA GLU A 362 26.42 -6.24 7.95
C GLU A 362 27.00 -4.90 7.47
N LYS A 363 26.72 -4.52 6.21
CA LYS A 363 27.11 -3.22 5.68
C LYS A 363 26.48 -2.08 6.48
N LEU A 364 25.18 -2.13 6.75
CA LEU A 364 24.50 -1.12 7.55
C LEU A 364 25.09 -1.03 8.97
N ALA A 365 25.32 -2.16 9.64
CA ALA A 365 25.87 -2.20 10.99
C ALA A 365 27.26 -1.58 11.09
N LYS A 366 28.09 -1.76 10.05
CA LYS A 366 29.41 -1.16 9.95
C LYS A 366 29.34 0.36 9.74
N GLU A 367 28.47 0.82 8.85
CA GLU A 367 28.47 2.22 8.40
C GLU A 367 27.65 3.16 9.30
N LEU A 368 26.54 2.68 9.87
CA LEU A 368 25.59 3.47 10.65
C LEU A 368 26.22 4.23 11.84
N PRO A 369 27.10 3.63 12.68
CA PRO A 369 27.67 4.35 13.82
C PRO A 369 28.37 5.66 13.45
N SER A 370 29.13 5.65 12.34
CA SER A 370 29.81 6.85 11.83
C SER A 370 28.87 7.90 11.24
N CYS A 371 27.64 7.50 10.91
CA CYS A 371 26.63 8.35 10.28
C CYS A 371 25.69 9.03 11.28
N LEU A 372 25.53 8.47 12.49
CA LEU A 372 24.69 9.05 13.55
C LEU A 372 25.20 10.43 14.01
N GLY A 373 26.52 10.64 13.94
CA GLY A 373 27.17 11.87 14.37
C GLY A 373 27.20 12.03 15.89
N ASP A 374 27.93 13.04 16.35
CA ASP A 374 27.80 13.62 17.70
C ASP A 374 26.60 14.59 17.77
#